data_AF-A0A821FVE4-F1
#
_entry.id   AF-A0A821FVE4-F1
#
_cell.length_a   1.000
_cell.length_b   1.000
_cell.length_c   1.000
_cell.angle_alpha   90.00
_cell.angle_beta   90.00
_cell.angle_gamma   90.00
#
_symmetry.space_group_name_H-M   'P 1'
#
loop_
_entity.id
_entity.type
_entity.pdbx_description
1 polymer ?
#
loop_
_entity_poly.entity_id
_entity_poly.type
_entity_poly.pdbx_seq_one_letter_code
_entity_poly.pdbx_strand_id
1 'polypeptide(L)'
;MGEYSKALLSYGRSLEIRKIALPSNHPDLATSYNNIGNVHNNMGEYQKTLSSYERSLEIRKIALPPNHPDLATSYNNIGNVYNNMGEYSKALSSYERSLEIQKIALPPNHPDFAHSYNAIGMMYDNMGEYSKALSSYERSLEIRKIALPPNHPHSTGSDNNIGLVYYNMGEYSKALSSYEQSLEIQKIALPPNHPDLASYYNSIGSAYYNMGEYWKALSSYERSLEIWKKSLPPKHPHIGLVKRNIEIVKKKM
;
A
#
# COMPACT_ATOMS: atom_id res chain seq x y z
N MET A 1 -19.38 -15.09 5.53
CA MET A 1 -20.38 -15.10 4.44
C MET A 1 -21.73 -14.53 4.84
N GLY A 2 -22.33 -14.91 5.98
CA GLY A 2 -23.68 -14.46 6.37
C GLY A 2 -23.86 -12.94 6.57
N GLU A 3 -22.83 -12.22 7.02
CA GLU A 3 -22.91 -10.76 7.22
C GLU A 3 -22.84 -9.97 5.90
N TYR A 4 -21.99 -10.39 4.97
CA TYR A 4 -21.88 -9.76 3.65
C TYR A 4 -23.16 -9.91 2.82
N SER A 5 -23.81 -11.07 2.87
CA SER A 5 -25.10 -11.26 2.20
C SER A 5 -26.20 -10.34 2.76
N LYS A 6 -26.23 -10.15 4.08
CA LYS A 6 -27.17 -9.20 4.72
C LYS A 6 -26.85 -7.75 4.34
N ALA A 7 -25.56 -7.39 4.28
CA ALA A 7 -25.12 -6.06 3.86
C ALA A 7 -25.53 -5.78 2.40
N LEU A 8 -25.28 -6.72 1.47
CA LEU A 8 -25.70 -6.59 0.07
C LEU A 8 -27.21 -6.45 -0.08
N LEU A 9 -28.00 -7.23 0.66
CA LEU A 9 -29.46 -7.11 0.66
C LEU A 9 -29.90 -5.72 1.16
N SER A 10 -29.30 -5.22 2.22
CA SER A 10 -29.63 -3.93 2.82
C SER A 10 -29.27 -2.77 1.89
N TYR A 11 -28.04 -2.77 1.36
CA TYR A 11 -27.60 -1.77 0.40
C TYR A 11 -28.35 -1.84 -0.93
N GLY A 12 -28.68 -3.03 -1.42
CA GLY A 12 -29.50 -3.23 -2.61
C GLY A 12 -30.89 -2.64 -2.46
N ARG A 13 -31.58 -2.92 -1.33
CA ARG A 13 -32.89 -2.30 -1.04
C ARG A 13 -32.79 -0.77 -0.93
N SER A 14 -31.77 -0.27 -0.24
CA SER A 14 -31.53 1.18 -0.13
C SER A 14 -31.28 1.82 -1.50
N LEU A 15 -30.53 1.16 -2.38
CA LEU A 15 -30.25 1.65 -3.72
C LEU A 15 -31.53 1.72 -4.56
N GLU A 16 -32.39 0.70 -4.52
CA GLU A 16 -33.65 0.70 -5.26
C GLU A 16 -34.61 1.79 -4.78
N ILE A 17 -34.71 2.03 -3.47
CA ILE A 17 -35.49 3.16 -2.93
C ILE A 17 -34.94 4.50 -3.44
N ARG A 18 -33.60 4.67 -3.40
CA ARG A 18 -32.95 5.89 -3.89
C ARG A 18 -33.15 6.11 -5.38
N LYS A 19 -33.12 5.05 -6.21
CA LYS A 19 -33.38 5.16 -7.66
C LYS A 19 -34.79 5.65 -7.97
N ILE A 20 -35.77 5.31 -7.14
CA ILE A 20 -37.16 5.79 -7.29
C ILE A 20 -37.27 7.24 -6.82
N ALA A 21 -36.60 7.59 -5.73
CA ALA A 21 -36.76 8.89 -5.07
C ALA A 21 -35.86 10.01 -5.64
N LEU A 22 -34.76 9.68 -6.29
CA LEU A 22 -33.72 10.64 -6.68
C LEU A 22 -33.45 10.63 -8.19
N PRO A 23 -33.01 11.77 -8.77
CA PRO A 23 -32.49 11.80 -10.14
C PRO A 23 -31.36 10.79 -10.34
N SER A 24 -31.23 10.26 -11.55
CA SER A 24 -30.25 9.20 -11.88
C SER A 24 -28.78 9.60 -11.67
N ASN A 25 -28.50 10.91 -11.61
CA ASN A 25 -27.19 11.48 -11.35
C ASN A 25 -27.02 11.97 -9.90
N HIS A 26 -27.91 11.64 -8.97
CA HIS A 26 -27.79 12.13 -7.59
C HIS A 26 -26.57 11.51 -6.87
N PRO A 27 -25.73 12.29 -6.17
CA PRO A 27 -24.53 11.79 -5.48
C PRO A 27 -24.78 10.62 -4.51
N ASP A 28 -25.95 10.58 -3.85
CA ASP A 28 -26.31 9.46 -2.96
C ASP A 28 -26.43 8.11 -3.67
N LEU A 29 -26.77 8.10 -4.98
CA LEU A 29 -26.73 6.88 -5.78
C LEU A 29 -25.28 6.41 -5.93
N ALA A 30 -24.34 7.32 -6.20
CA ALA A 30 -22.92 6.99 -6.25
C ALA A 30 -22.43 6.39 -4.92
N THR A 31 -22.77 7.02 -3.79
CA THR A 31 -22.43 6.50 -2.46
C THR A 31 -22.99 5.08 -2.24
N SER A 32 -24.20 4.81 -2.71
CA SER A 32 -24.82 3.47 -2.60
C SER A 32 -24.04 2.44 -3.41
N TYR A 33 -23.72 2.75 -4.67
CA TYR A 33 -22.91 1.89 -5.53
C TYR A 33 -21.50 1.67 -4.95
N ASN A 34 -20.86 2.71 -4.41
CA ASN A 34 -19.57 2.58 -3.75
C ASN A 34 -19.64 1.63 -2.55
N ASN A 35 -20.69 1.70 -1.72
CA ASN A 35 -20.85 0.80 -0.57
C ASN A 35 -21.08 -0.65 -1.00
N ILE A 36 -21.86 -0.89 -2.05
CA ILE A 36 -22.02 -2.24 -2.63
C ILE A 36 -20.68 -2.76 -3.16
N GLY A 37 -19.92 -1.90 -3.85
CA GLY A 37 -18.56 -2.21 -4.32
C GLY A 37 -17.64 -2.61 -3.16
N ASN A 38 -17.63 -1.86 -2.05
CA ASN A 38 -16.84 -2.19 -0.86
C ASN A 38 -17.17 -3.60 -0.33
N VAL A 39 -18.45 -3.98 -0.30
CA VAL A 39 -18.87 -5.31 0.16
C VAL A 39 -18.36 -6.41 -0.78
N HIS A 40 -18.51 -6.23 -2.11
CA HIS A 40 -17.97 -7.17 -3.09
C HIS A 40 -16.44 -7.27 -3.01
N ASN A 41 -15.75 -6.16 -2.76
CA ASN A 41 -14.29 -6.14 -2.62
C ASN A 41 -13.84 -6.98 -1.43
N ASN A 42 -14.54 -6.84 -0.30
CA ASN A 42 -14.29 -7.64 0.91
C ASN A 42 -14.60 -9.14 0.73
N MET A 43 -15.42 -9.48 -0.27
CA MET A 43 -15.69 -10.86 -0.67
C MET A 43 -14.69 -11.39 -1.72
N GLY A 44 -13.77 -10.55 -2.23
CA GLY A 44 -12.86 -10.89 -3.33
C GLY A 44 -13.54 -10.95 -4.70
N GLU A 45 -14.77 -10.44 -4.83
CA GLU A 45 -15.53 -10.45 -6.08
C GLU A 45 -15.17 -9.21 -6.94
N TYR A 46 -13.93 -9.19 -7.46
CA TYR A 46 -13.35 -8.00 -8.09
C TYR A 46 -14.13 -7.48 -9.30
N GLN A 47 -14.69 -8.35 -10.15
CA GLN A 47 -15.47 -7.90 -11.31
C GLN A 47 -16.77 -7.17 -10.90
N LYS A 48 -17.45 -7.66 -9.86
CA LYS A 48 -18.66 -6.99 -9.32
C LYS A 48 -18.30 -5.69 -8.61
N THR A 49 -17.14 -5.68 -7.96
CA THR A 49 -16.56 -4.48 -7.32
C THR A 49 -16.32 -3.39 -8.36
N LEU A 50 -15.60 -3.70 -9.45
CA LEU A 50 -15.33 -2.76 -10.54
C LEU A 50 -16.63 -2.21 -11.13
N SER A 51 -17.58 -3.07 -11.49
CA SER A 51 -18.88 -2.62 -12.02
C SER A 51 -19.59 -1.63 -11.09
N SER A 52 -19.55 -1.87 -9.78
CA SER A 52 -20.15 -0.98 -8.78
C SER A 52 -19.39 0.35 -8.66
N TYR A 53 -18.05 0.31 -8.61
CA TYR A 53 -17.24 1.52 -8.52
C TYR A 53 -17.27 2.37 -9.79
N GLU A 54 -17.28 1.75 -10.97
CA GLU A 54 -17.42 2.44 -12.26
C GLU A 54 -18.76 3.15 -12.35
N ARG A 55 -19.85 2.49 -11.92
CA ARG A 55 -21.17 3.13 -11.87
C ARG A 55 -21.21 4.30 -10.89
N SER A 56 -20.58 4.15 -9.73
CA SER A 56 -20.40 5.26 -8.78
C SER A 56 -19.61 6.43 -9.40
N LEU A 57 -18.52 6.13 -10.11
CA LEU A 57 -17.67 7.13 -10.74
C LEU A 57 -18.41 7.88 -11.86
N GLU A 58 -19.19 7.17 -12.68
CA GLU A 58 -20.00 7.76 -13.75
C GLU A 58 -21.00 8.78 -13.20
N ILE A 59 -21.72 8.42 -12.12
CA ILE A 59 -22.65 9.33 -11.45
C ILE A 59 -21.91 10.56 -10.90
N ARG A 60 -20.78 10.36 -10.21
CA ARG A 60 -19.97 11.46 -9.66
C ARG A 60 -19.45 12.41 -10.75
N LYS A 61 -19.05 11.90 -11.92
CA LYS A 61 -18.59 12.73 -13.05
C LYS A 61 -19.67 13.65 -13.59
N ILE A 62 -20.94 13.24 -13.51
CA ILE A 62 -22.07 14.06 -13.94
C ILE A 62 -22.48 15.04 -12.82
N ALA A 63 -22.43 14.59 -11.58
CA ALA A 63 -23.00 15.31 -10.43
C ALA A 63 -22.05 16.34 -9.81
N LEU A 64 -20.74 16.15 -9.96
CA LEU A 64 -19.70 16.91 -9.25
C LEU A 64 -18.77 17.65 -10.22
N PRO A 65 -18.15 18.76 -9.78
CA PRO A 65 -17.09 19.40 -10.53
C PRO A 65 -15.93 18.44 -10.86
N PRO A 66 -15.23 18.61 -12.00
CA PRO A 66 -14.16 17.69 -12.41
C PRO A 66 -12.99 17.54 -11.42
N ASN A 67 -12.79 18.52 -10.54
CA ASN A 67 -11.75 18.52 -9.51
C ASN A 67 -12.27 18.09 -8.12
N HIS A 68 -13.48 17.56 -8.02
CA HIS A 68 -14.04 17.18 -6.72
C HIS A 68 -13.27 16.00 -6.09
N PRO A 69 -12.91 16.05 -4.79
CA PRO A 69 -12.14 15.00 -4.11
C PRO A 69 -12.74 13.58 -4.24
N ASP A 70 -14.07 13.44 -4.19
CA ASP A 70 -14.75 12.16 -4.41
C ASP A 70 -14.41 11.47 -5.73
N LEU A 71 -14.06 12.22 -6.78
CA LEU A 71 -13.60 11.64 -8.05
C LEU A 71 -12.22 10.99 -7.86
N ALA A 72 -11.29 11.66 -7.16
CA ALA A 72 -10.00 11.09 -6.83
C ALA A 72 -10.14 9.82 -5.97
N THR A 73 -11.03 9.84 -4.96
CA THR A 73 -11.35 8.65 -4.16
C THR A 73 -11.89 7.51 -5.01
N SER A 74 -12.80 7.78 -5.95
CA SER A 74 -13.31 6.76 -6.87
C SER A 74 -12.20 6.13 -7.72
N TYR A 75 -11.31 6.96 -8.27
CA TYR A 75 -10.18 6.47 -9.06
C TYR A 75 -9.19 5.65 -8.22
N ASN A 76 -8.90 6.07 -6.98
CA ASN A 76 -8.07 5.28 -6.05
C ASN A 76 -8.71 3.91 -5.75
N ASN A 77 -10.02 3.87 -5.51
CA ASN A 77 -10.73 2.61 -5.24
C ASN A 77 -10.66 1.66 -6.43
N ILE A 78 -10.84 2.15 -7.65
CA ILE A 78 -10.70 1.35 -8.88
C ILE A 78 -9.25 0.88 -9.05
N GLY A 79 -8.27 1.78 -8.81
CA GLY A 79 -6.85 1.45 -8.87
C GLY A 79 -6.46 0.32 -7.90
N ASN A 80 -6.99 0.35 -6.68
CA ASN A 80 -6.78 -0.70 -5.67
C ASN A 80 -7.30 -2.06 -6.17
N VAL A 81 -8.46 -2.08 -6.83
CA VAL A 81 -9.05 -3.33 -7.34
C VAL A 81 -8.21 -3.89 -8.48
N TYR A 82 -7.79 -3.06 -9.45
CA TYR A 82 -6.89 -3.50 -10.51
C TYR A 82 -5.55 -4.00 -9.97
N ASN A 83 -4.99 -3.34 -8.95
CA ASN A 83 -3.77 -3.81 -8.30
C ASN A 83 -3.96 -5.20 -7.67
N ASN A 84 -5.08 -5.43 -6.97
CA ASN A 84 -5.40 -6.74 -6.38
C ASN A 84 -5.60 -7.84 -7.43
N MET A 85 -5.98 -7.46 -8.65
CA MET A 85 -6.08 -8.37 -9.81
C MET A 85 -4.74 -8.58 -10.54
N GLY A 86 -3.68 -7.87 -10.16
CA GLY A 86 -2.39 -7.87 -10.87
C GLY A 86 -2.40 -7.07 -12.17
N GLU A 87 -3.45 -6.28 -12.44
CA GLU A 87 -3.57 -5.45 -13.64
C GLU A 87 -2.88 -4.08 -13.42
N TYR A 88 -1.56 -4.12 -13.18
CA TYR A 88 -0.79 -2.97 -12.70
C TYR A 88 -0.85 -1.74 -13.62
N SER A 89 -0.90 -1.91 -14.94
CA SER A 89 -1.01 -0.77 -15.87
C SER A 89 -2.34 -0.04 -15.73
N LYS A 90 -3.46 -0.75 -15.52
CA LYS A 90 -4.78 -0.13 -15.30
C LYS A 90 -4.87 0.52 -13.92
N ALA A 91 -4.25 -0.11 -12.93
CA ALA A 91 -4.12 0.46 -11.59
C ALA A 91 -3.33 1.79 -11.63
N LEU A 92 -2.19 1.81 -12.33
CA LEU A 92 -1.38 3.00 -12.54
C LEU A 92 -2.19 4.13 -13.17
N SER A 93 -2.87 3.88 -14.30
CA SER A 93 -3.70 4.92 -14.94
C SER A 93 -4.78 5.48 -14.02
N SER A 94 -5.35 4.63 -13.14
CA SER A 94 -6.34 5.07 -12.15
C SER A 94 -5.72 5.95 -11.07
N TYR A 95 -4.57 5.57 -10.51
CA TYR A 95 -3.87 6.39 -9.52
C TYR A 95 -3.34 7.71 -10.09
N GLU A 96 -2.85 7.72 -11.33
CA GLU A 96 -2.42 8.95 -12.01
C GLU A 96 -3.59 9.92 -12.20
N ARG A 97 -4.76 9.41 -12.60
CA ARG A 97 -5.96 10.24 -12.74
C ARG A 97 -6.44 10.80 -11.40
N SER A 98 -6.36 10.00 -10.34
CA SER A 98 -6.62 10.45 -8.97
C SER A 98 -5.67 11.58 -8.55
N LEU A 99 -4.36 11.40 -8.79
CA LEU A 99 -3.35 12.39 -8.48
C LEU A 99 -3.55 13.70 -9.27
N GLU A 100 -3.94 13.62 -10.54
CA GLU A 100 -4.24 14.80 -11.36
C GLU A 100 -5.39 15.63 -10.76
N ILE A 101 -6.47 14.97 -10.33
CA ILE A 101 -7.60 15.62 -9.67
C ILE A 101 -7.15 16.27 -8.36
N GLN A 102 -6.39 15.54 -7.53
CA GLN A 102 -5.86 16.05 -6.28
C GLN A 102 -4.97 17.28 -6.48
N LYS A 103 -4.13 17.31 -7.54
CA LYS A 103 -3.25 18.45 -7.86
C LYS A 103 -4.02 19.74 -8.17
N ILE A 104 -5.26 19.62 -8.66
CA ILE A 104 -6.15 20.77 -8.90
C ILE A 104 -6.88 21.17 -7.61
N ALA A 105 -7.24 20.19 -6.77
CA ALA A 105 -8.08 20.40 -5.59
C ALA A 105 -7.30 20.82 -4.32
N LEU A 106 -6.03 20.45 -4.22
CA LEU A 106 -5.23 20.56 -2.99
C LEU A 106 -4.02 21.49 -3.19
N PRO A 107 -3.55 22.15 -2.11
CA PRO A 107 -2.36 22.97 -2.18
C PRO A 107 -1.11 22.14 -2.54
N PRO A 108 -0.05 22.78 -3.08
CA PRO A 108 1.22 22.11 -3.33
C PRO A 108 1.75 21.38 -2.08
N ASN A 109 2.35 20.21 -2.27
CA ASN A 109 2.91 19.36 -1.20
C ASN A 109 1.89 18.92 -0.12
N HIS A 110 0.59 18.88 -0.43
CA HIS A 110 -0.39 18.29 0.47
C HIS A 110 -0.02 16.83 0.82
N PRO A 111 -0.18 16.39 2.09
CA PRO A 111 0.20 15.04 2.53
C PRO A 111 -0.38 13.90 1.69
N ASP A 112 -1.59 14.07 1.16
CA ASP A 112 -2.26 13.08 0.29
C ASP A 112 -1.46 12.75 -0.97
N PHE A 113 -0.67 13.70 -1.49
CA PHE A 113 0.21 13.42 -2.62
C PHE A 113 1.24 12.35 -2.29
N ALA A 114 1.72 12.28 -1.04
CA ALA A 114 2.64 11.23 -0.64
C ALA A 114 2.02 9.83 -0.74
N HIS A 115 0.72 9.69 -0.46
CA HIS A 115 0.01 8.43 -0.63
C HIS A 115 -0.12 8.07 -2.12
N SER A 116 -0.51 9.03 -2.95
CA SER A 116 -0.67 8.84 -4.40
C SER A 116 0.67 8.47 -5.07
N TYR A 117 1.75 9.18 -4.75
CA TYR A 117 3.09 8.86 -5.27
C TYR A 117 3.59 7.50 -4.78
N ASN A 118 3.27 7.08 -3.55
CA ASN A 118 3.62 5.75 -3.07
C ASN A 118 2.85 4.65 -3.83
N ALA A 119 1.56 4.84 -4.09
CA ALA A 119 0.76 3.88 -4.86
C ALA A 119 1.27 3.76 -6.31
N ILE A 120 1.59 4.89 -6.95
CA ILE A 120 2.19 4.95 -8.29
C ILE A 120 3.56 4.25 -8.31
N GLY A 121 4.42 4.53 -7.32
CA GLY A 121 5.74 3.88 -7.19
C GLY A 121 5.62 2.36 -7.09
N MET A 122 4.65 1.86 -6.34
CA MET A 122 4.36 0.43 -6.23
C MET A 122 3.92 -0.20 -7.54
N MET A 123 3.16 0.52 -8.38
CA MET A 123 2.79 0.01 -9.70
C MET A 123 4.01 -0.09 -10.61
N TYR A 124 4.88 0.92 -10.62
CA TYR A 124 6.12 0.87 -11.40
C TYR A 124 7.05 -0.25 -10.94
N ASP A 125 7.19 -0.46 -9.62
CA ASP A 125 8.01 -1.54 -9.06
C ASP A 125 7.48 -2.92 -9.48
N ASN A 126 6.17 -3.15 -9.36
CA ASN A 126 5.53 -4.39 -9.80
C ASN A 126 5.67 -4.66 -11.31
N MET A 127 5.83 -3.61 -12.11
CA MET A 127 6.09 -3.72 -13.56
C MET A 127 7.60 -3.82 -13.90
N GLY A 128 8.49 -3.78 -12.90
CA GLY A 128 9.94 -3.78 -13.09
C GLY A 128 10.53 -2.46 -13.57
N GLU A 129 9.74 -1.38 -13.56
CA GLU A 129 10.15 -0.03 -13.97
C GLU A 129 10.83 0.71 -12.80
N TYR A 130 11.91 0.14 -12.27
CA TYR A 130 12.53 0.55 -11.01
C TYR A 130 12.93 2.03 -10.94
N SER A 131 13.42 2.62 -12.02
CA SER A 131 13.78 4.05 -12.03
C SER A 131 12.57 4.97 -11.82
N LYS A 132 11.40 4.62 -12.37
CA LYS A 132 10.16 5.37 -12.17
C LYS A 132 9.57 5.12 -10.79
N ALA A 133 9.72 3.89 -10.28
CA ALA A 133 9.36 3.54 -8.91
C ALA A 133 10.14 4.39 -7.90
N LEU A 134 11.48 4.45 -8.02
CA LEU A 134 12.35 5.28 -7.18
C LEU A 134 11.92 6.75 -7.21
N SER A 135 11.78 7.33 -8.41
CA SER A 135 11.37 8.73 -8.53
C SER A 135 10.03 9.01 -7.82
N SER A 136 9.08 8.09 -7.92
CA SER A 136 7.79 8.21 -7.25
C SER A 136 7.91 8.09 -5.73
N TYR A 137 8.66 7.12 -5.23
CA TYR A 137 8.87 6.95 -3.79
C TYR A 137 9.69 8.08 -3.16
N GLU A 138 10.71 8.60 -3.86
CA GLU A 138 11.48 9.78 -3.44
C GLU A 138 10.59 11.01 -3.33
N ARG A 139 9.70 11.24 -4.31
CA ARG A 139 8.73 12.34 -4.25
C ARG A 139 7.76 12.17 -3.08
N SER A 140 7.31 10.94 -2.82
CA SER A 140 6.50 10.63 -1.63
C SER A 140 7.24 10.96 -0.34
N LEU A 141 8.50 10.56 -0.23
CA LEU A 141 9.36 10.81 0.93
C LEU A 141 9.61 12.30 1.15
N GLU A 142 9.90 13.06 0.09
CA GLU A 142 10.10 14.51 0.14
C GLU A 142 8.87 15.21 0.74
N ILE A 143 7.67 14.85 0.26
CA ILE A 143 6.41 15.42 0.75
C ILE A 143 6.19 15.05 2.22
N ARG A 144 6.46 13.80 2.62
CA ARG A 144 6.37 13.38 4.04
C ARG A 144 7.35 14.15 4.93
N LYS A 145 8.57 14.39 4.47
CA LYS A 145 9.59 15.18 5.21
C LYS A 145 9.18 16.64 5.39
N ILE A 146 8.42 17.21 4.46
CA ILE A 146 7.87 18.57 4.58
C ILE A 146 6.67 18.58 5.54
N ALA A 147 5.78 17.59 5.43
CA ALA A 147 4.51 17.55 6.14
C ALA A 147 4.62 17.06 7.60
N LEU A 148 5.65 16.31 7.93
CA LEU A 148 5.80 15.63 9.22
C LEU A 148 7.09 16.06 9.93
N PRO A 149 7.13 16.02 11.27
CA PRO A 149 8.35 16.22 12.02
C PRO A 149 9.48 15.27 11.55
N PRO A 150 10.76 15.68 11.70
CA PRO A 150 11.88 14.77 11.48
C PRO A 150 11.69 13.47 12.26
N ASN A 151 12.01 12.33 11.63
CA ASN A 151 11.86 10.99 12.20
C ASN A 151 10.41 10.58 12.52
N HIS A 152 9.41 11.15 11.84
CA HIS A 152 8.05 10.65 11.95
C HIS A 152 7.92 9.21 11.39
N PRO A 153 7.28 8.27 12.11
CA PRO A 153 7.16 6.86 11.70
C PRO A 153 6.58 6.65 10.30
N HIS A 154 5.58 7.46 9.93
CA HIS A 154 4.99 7.39 8.60
C HIS A 154 5.95 7.71 7.45
N SER A 155 7.09 8.36 7.69
CA SER A 155 8.11 8.60 6.65
C SER A 155 8.83 7.30 6.25
N THR A 156 8.87 6.32 7.14
CA THR A 156 9.64 5.07 6.95
C THR A 156 9.02 4.09 5.95
N GLY A 157 7.74 4.25 5.62
CA GLY A 157 7.10 3.45 4.57
C GLY A 157 7.72 3.69 3.19
N SER A 158 7.97 4.96 2.84
CA SER A 158 8.60 5.32 1.56
C SER A 158 10.06 4.88 1.51
N ASP A 159 10.82 5.09 2.59
CA ASP A 159 12.23 4.64 2.68
C ASP A 159 12.37 3.12 2.57
N ASN A 160 11.45 2.35 3.18
CA ASN A 160 11.43 0.90 3.04
C ASN A 160 11.17 0.46 1.59
N ASN A 161 10.26 1.13 0.89
CA ASN A 161 9.96 0.82 -0.51
C ASN A 161 11.14 1.19 -1.43
N ILE A 162 11.83 2.30 -1.17
CA ILE A 162 13.09 2.64 -1.84
C ILE A 162 14.14 1.54 -1.62
N GLY A 163 14.28 1.08 -0.37
CA GLY A 163 15.18 -0.03 -0.04
C GLY A 163 14.85 -1.32 -0.80
N LEU A 164 13.55 -1.63 -0.94
CA LEU A 164 13.08 -2.78 -1.71
C LEU A 164 13.40 -2.66 -3.20
N VAL A 165 13.21 -1.48 -3.80
CA VAL A 165 13.57 -1.25 -5.20
C VAL A 165 15.06 -1.42 -5.42
N TYR A 166 15.91 -0.83 -4.56
CA TYR A 166 17.36 -1.04 -4.65
C TYR A 166 17.74 -2.51 -4.47
N TYR A 167 17.07 -3.23 -3.57
CA TYR A 167 17.29 -4.67 -3.38
C TYR A 167 16.95 -5.46 -4.65
N ASN A 168 15.82 -5.14 -5.30
CA ASN A 168 15.39 -5.78 -6.56
C ASN A 168 16.34 -5.47 -7.72
N MET A 169 16.99 -4.29 -7.70
CA MET A 169 18.04 -3.92 -8.66
C MET A 169 19.40 -4.58 -8.38
N GLY A 170 19.56 -5.29 -7.26
CA GLY A 170 20.84 -5.86 -6.82
C GLY A 170 21.79 -4.82 -6.17
N GLU A 171 21.32 -3.61 -5.92
CA GLU A 171 22.07 -2.55 -5.24
C GLU A 171 21.99 -2.70 -3.71
N TYR A 172 22.44 -3.84 -3.20
CA TYR A 172 22.22 -4.25 -1.80
C TYR A 172 22.76 -3.27 -0.76
N SER A 173 23.87 -2.58 -1.05
CA SER A 173 24.41 -1.55 -0.14
C SER A 173 23.48 -0.34 0.01
N LYS A 174 22.80 0.09 -1.06
CA LYS A 174 21.82 1.19 -0.99
C LYS A 174 20.52 0.74 -0.33
N ALA A 175 20.10 -0.50 -0.61
CA ALA A 175 18.98 -1.12 0.08
C ALA A 175 19.21 -1.16 1.60
N LEU A 176 20.39 -1.64 2.01
CA LEU A 176 20.81 -1.71 3.41
C LEU A 176 20.75 -0.34 4.09
N SER A 177 21.35 0.69 3.47
CA SER A 177 21.30 2.07 4.00
C SER A 177 19.86 2.55 4.23
N SER A 178 18.95 2.24 3.30
CA SER A 178 17.54 2.65 3.38
C SER A 178 16.80 1.91 4.50
N TYR A 179 17.04 0.61 4.65
CA TYR A 179 16.45 -0.21 5.71
C TYR A 179 16.97 0.16 7.09
N GLU A 180 18.27 0.42 7.25
CA GLU A 180 18.89 0.83 8.51
C GLU A 180 18.37 2.20 8.97
N GLN A 181 18.28 3.17 8.05
CA GLN A 181 17.68 4.47 8.37
C GLN A 181 16.22 4.33 8.82
N SER A 182 15.42 3.52 8.13
CA SER A 182 14.03 3.26 8.51
C SER A 182 13.92 2.58 9.87
N LEU A 183 14.80 1.62 10.15
CA LEU A 183 14.85 0.90 11.42
C LEU A 183 15.17 1.83 12.59
N GLU A 184 16.13 2.73 12.44
CA GLU A 184 16.50 3.68 13.50
C GLU A 184 15.34 4.62 13.87
N ILE A 185 14.61 5.11 12.87
CA ILE A 185 13.40 5.91 13.10
C ILE A 185 12.33 5.09 13.83
N GLN A 186 12.07 3.87 13.39
CA GLN A 186 11.04 3.02 13.99
C GLN A 186 11.37 2.57 15.41
N LYS A 187 12.65 2.40 15.76
CA LYS A 187 13.07 2.10 17.14
C LYS A 187 12.72 3.22 18.12
N ILE A 188 12.68 4.47 17.68
CA ILE A 188 12.31 5.62 18.52
C ILE A 188 10.80 5.62 18.78
N ALA A 189 10.01 5.22 17.78
CA ALA A 189 8.56 5.34 17.82
C ALA A 189 7.81 4.11 18.30
N LEU A 190 8.40 2.92 18.15
CA LEU A 190 7.75 1.66 18.44
C LEU A 190 8.37 0.99 19.68
N PRO A 191 7.58 0.22 20.44
CA PRO A 191 8.12 -0.61 21.51
C PRO A 191 9.19 -1.60 20.98
N PRO A 192 10.21 -1.96 21.78
CA PRO A 192 11.34 -2.78 21.32
C PRO A 192 11.02 -4.15 20.69
N ASN A 193 9.84 -4.71 20.94
CA ASN A 193 9.38 -6.00 20.38
C ASN A 193 8.21 -5.84 19.38
N HIS A 194 8.02 -4.65 18.80
CA HIS A 194 6.98 -4.45 17.80
C HIS A 194 7.25 -5.29 16.54
N PRO A 195 6.27 -6.03 15.99
CA PRO A 195 6.44 -6.89 14.80
C PRO A 195 7.08 -6.19 13.61
N ASP A 196 6.80 -4.90 13.39
CA ASP A 196 7.36 -4.14 12.27
C ASP A 196 8.88 -4.02 12.31
N LEU A 197 9.47 -3.93 13.51
CA LEU A 197 10.93 -3.90 13.67
C LEU A 197 11.57 -5.19 13.12
N ALA A 198 10.91 -6.33 13.30
CA ALA A 198 11.40 -7.60 12.79
C ALA A 198 11.40 -7.68 11.25
N SER A 199 10.46 -6.99 10.58
CA SER A 199 10.44 -6.91 9.12
C SER A 199 11.69 -6.20 8.60
N TYR A 200 12.09 -5.08 9.21
CA TYR A 200 13.34 -4.39 8.86
C TYR A 200 14.58 -5.26 9.09
N TYR A 201 14.67 -5.92 10.25
CA TYR A 201 15.77 -6.86 10.52
C TYR A 201 15.83 -8.01 9.49
N ASN A 202 14.69 -8.52 9.03
CA ASN A 202 14.65 -9.54 7.99
C ASN A 202 15.10 -9.00 6.62
N SER A 203 14.71 -7.77 6.26
CA SER A 203 15.15 -7.11 5.03
C SER A 203 16.65 -6.82 5.04
N ILE A 204 17.18 -6.34 6.18
CA ILE A 204 18.60 -6.14 6.42
C ILE A 204 19.38 -7.47 6.33
N GLY A 205 18.84 -8.54 6.94
CA GLY A 205 19.43 -9.88 6.84
C GLY A 205 19.49 -10.38 5.40
N SER A 206 18.45 -10.12 4.61
CA SER A 206 18.42 -10.43 3.16
C SER A 206 19.47 -9.65 2.40
N ALA A 207 19.62 -8.35 2.66
CA ALA A 207 20.65 -7.52 2.02
C ALA A 207 22.06 -8.06 2.33
N TYR A 208 22.38 -8.30 3.61
CA TYR A 208 23.67 -8.87 4.00
C TYR A 208 23.94 -10.25 3.39
N TYR A 209 22.92 -11.11 3.31
CA TYR A 209 23.08 -12.44 2.70
C TYR A 209 23.51 -12.35 1.24
N ASN A 210 22.88 -11.45 0.46
CA ASN A 210 23.24 -11.28 -0.96
C ASN A 210 24.58 -10.58 -1.16
N MET A 211 25.04 -9.81 -0.17
CA MET A 211 26.39 -9.25 -0.13
C MET A 211 27.47 -10.28 0.26
N GLY A 212 27.08 -11.51 0.65
CA GLY A 212 28.01 -12.55 1.14
C GLY A 212 28.42 -12.36 2.61
N GLU A 213 27.83 -11.40 3.32
CA GLU A 213 28.12 -11.08 4.71
C GLU A 213 27.32 -12.00 5.66
N TYR A 214 27.54 -13.31 5.55
CA TYR A 214 26.69 -14.33 6.16
C TYR A 214 26.57 -14.22 7.69
N TRP A 215 27.63 -13.83 8.40
CA TRP A 215 27.57 -13.60 9.85
C TRP A 215 26.61 -12.45 10.22
N LYS A 216 26.64 -11.34 9.48
CA LYS A 216 25.73 -10.20 9.71
C LYS A 216 24.30 -10.54 9.32
N ALA A 217 24.13 -11.30 8.24
CA ALA A 217 22.83 -11.83 7.81
C ALA A 217 22.22 -12.70 8.91
N LEU A 218 22.98 -13.65 9.45
CA LEU A 218 22.53 -14.54 10.53
C LEU A 218 22.09 -13.73 11.76
N SER A 219 22.92 -12.79 12.22
CA SER A 219 22.59 -11.94 13.38
C SER A 219 21.29 -11.15 13.17
N SER A 220 21.09 -10.60 11.98
CA SER A 220 19.88 -9.84 11.64
C SER A 220 18.64 -10.74 11.61
N TYR A 221 18.73 -11.92 11.01
CA TYR A 221 17.63 -12.88 10.99
C TYR A 221 17.29 -13.42 12.38
N GLU A 222 18.28 -13.68 13.24
CA GLU A 222 18.05 -14.11 14.61
C GLU A 222 17.32 -13.04 15.42
N ARG A 223 17.68 -11.77 15.23
CA ARG A 223 16.97 -10.65 15.86
C ARG A 223 15.52 -10.52 15.38
N SER A 224 15.29 -10.67 14.08
CA SER A 224 13.93 -10.72 13.50
C SER A 224 13.11 -11.87 14.09
N LEU A 225 13.68 -13.08 14.17
CA LEU A 225 13.03 -14.26 14.73
C LEU A 225 12.69 -14.08 16.22
N GLU A 226 13.57 -13.46 17.00
CA GLU A 226 13.33 -13.17 18.41
C GLU A 226 12.06 -12.31 18.60
N ILE A 227 11.96 -11.22 17.84
CA ILE A 227 10.84 -10.28 17.93
C ILE A 227 9.54 -10.93 17.45
N TRP A 228 9.54 -11.59 16.29
CA TRP A 228 8.33 -12.27 15.78
C TRP A 228 7.84 -13.40 16.68
N LYS A 229 8.74 -14.16 17.33
CA LYS A 229 8.33 -15.18 18.31
C LYS A 229 7.60 -14.61 19.52
N LYS A 230 7.95 -13.41 19.96
CA LYS A 230 7.31 -12.74 21.11
C LYS A 230 5.98 -12.09 20.76
N SER A 231 5.78 -11.74 19.48
CA SER A 231 4.68 -10.88 19.05
C SER A 231 3.64 -11.57 18.16
N LEU A 232 3.96 -12.72 17.58
CA LEU A 232 3.08 -13.46 16.66
C LEU A 232 2.81 -14.89 17.14
N PRO A 233 1.70 -15.52 16.72
CA PRO A 233 1.42 -16.92 17.00
C PRO A 233 2.55 -17.85 16.47
N PRO A 234 2.88 -18.96 17.16
CA PRO A 234 4.02 -19.81 16.79
C PRO A 234 4.01 -20.36 15.35
N LYS A 235 2.82 -20.49 14.74
CA LYS A 235 2.64 -20.98 13.35
C LYS A 235 2.56 -19.85 12.31
N HIS A 236 2.88 -18.62 12.69
CA HIS A 236 2.83 -17.48 11.77
C HIS A 236 3.81 -17.67 10.60
N PRO A 237 3.41 -17.42 9.32
CA PRO A 237 4.27 -17.64 8.15
C PRO A 237 5.63 -16.94 8.22
N HIS A 238 5.68 -15.72 8.77
CA HIS A 238 6.94 -14.97 8.95
C HIS A 238 7.97 -15.71 9.81
N ILE A 239 7.54 -16.40 10.88
CA ILE A 239 8.44 -17.20 11.73
C ILE A 239 9.02 -18.36 10.92
N GLY A 240 8.20 -19.02 10.10
CA GLY A 240 8.64 -20.10 9.22
C GLY A 240 9.62 -19.61 8.15
N LEU A 241 9.38 -18.43 7.57
CA LEU A 241 10.26 -17.82 6.57
C LEU A 241 11.65 -17.52 7.17
N VAL A 242 11.73 -16.80 8.27
CA VAL A 242 13.03 -16.41 8.85
C VAL A 242 13.83 -17.60 9.36
N LYS A 243 13.17 -18.64 9.89
CA LYS A 243 13.85 -19.90 10.25
C LYS A 243 14.52 -20.55 9.05
N ARG A 244 13.83 -20.62 7.90
CA ARG A 244 14.42 -21.12 6.65
C ARG A 244 15.59 -20.26 6.21
N ASN A 245 15.48 -18.93 6.30
CA ASN A 245 16.59 -18.03 5.96
C ASN A 245 17.82 -18.28 6.85
N ILE A 246 17.62 -18.46 8.16
CA ILE A 246 18.69 -18.83 9.11
C ILE A 246 19.36 -20.14 8.71
N GLU A 247 18.59 -21.18 8.38
CA GLU A 247 19.13 -22.47 7.94
C GLU A 247 19.95 -22.35 6.64
N ILE A 248 19.47 -21.55 5.68
CA ILE A 248 20.17 -21.29 4.42
C ILE A 248 21.50 -20.58 4.69
N VAL A 249 21.51 -19.54 5.51
CA VAL A 249 22.73 -18.79 5.86
C VAL A 249 23.74 -19.70 6.55
N LYS A 250 23.29 -20.54 7.51
CA LYS A 250 24.18 -21.49 8.22
C LYS A 250 24.86 -22.50 7.30
N LYS A 251 24.28 -22.83 6.14
CA LYS A 251 24.91 -23.72 5.14
C LYS A 251 25.97 -23.02 4.29
N LYS A 252 26.05 -21.69 4.33
CA LYS A 252 26.99 -20.86 3.57
C LYS A 252 28.19 -20.40 4.40
N MET A 253 28.13 -20.64 5.72
CA MET A 253 29.19 -20.35 6.69
C MET A 253 30.05 -21.58 6.89
#